data_AF-W8YX03-F1
#
_entry.id   AF-W8YX03-F1
#
_cell.length_a   1.000
_cell.length_b   1.000
_cell.length_c   1.000
_cell.angle_alpha   90.00
_cell.angle_beta   90.00
_cell.angle_gamma   90.00
#
_symmetry.space_group_name_H-M   'P 1'
#
loop_
_entity.id
_entity.type
_entity.pdbx_description
1 polymer ?
#
loop_
_entity_poly.entity_id
_entity_poly.type
_entity_poly.pdbx_seq_one_letter_code
_entity_poly.pdbx_strand_id
1 'polypeptide(L)'
;MVGMEISEWNSQVRRGILEFCILLLISGNPRYGYELVTLLNKWEPLAITEGTLYPLLRRMLKENYLESFWQESESGPPRKYYSLTDAGRRLMHDMSAEWGKFAAAIHQIQLHRGDEA
;
A
#
# COMPACT_ATOMS: atom_id res chain seq x y z
N MET A 1 31.30 -11.13 4.05
CA MET A 1 29.89 -11.10 3.64
C MET A 1 29.27 -9.88 4.27
N VAL A 2 28.87 -8.88 3.48
CA VAL A 2 28.03 -7.80 4.00
C VAL A 2 26.63 -8.39 4.09
N GLY A 3 26.13 -8.59 5.32
CA GLY A 3 24.75 -9.01 5.54
C GLY A 3 23.81 -7.88 5.14
N MET A 4 22.63 -8.22 4.62
CA MET A 4 21.59 -7.24 4.31
C MET A 4 21.14 -6.55 5.60
N GLU A 5 21.19 -5.22 5.62
CA GLU A 5 20.66 -4.42 6.73
C GLU A 5 19.12 -4.53 6.78
N ILE A 6 18.55 -4.60 7.98
CA ILE A 6 17.08 -4.74 8.16
C ILE A 6 16.31 -3.59 7.50
N SER A 7 16.91 -2.40 7.45
CA SER A 7 16.35 -1.21 6.81
C SER A 7 16.28 -1.35 5.28
N GLU A 8 17.27 -1.98 4.67
CA GLU A 8 17.30 -2.27 3.23
C GLU A 8 16.25 -3.31 2.87
N TRP A 9 16.15 -4.38 3.65
CA TRP A 9 15.12 -5.40 3.47
C TRP A 9 13.71 -4.80 3.58
N ASN A 10 13.44 -4.03 4.63
CA ASN A 10 12.16 -3.33 4.82
C ASN A 10 11.82 -2.42 3.63
N SER A 11 12.81 -1.73 3.06
CA SER A 11 12.62 -0.88 1.88
C SER A 11 12.17 -1.69 0.65
N GLN A 12 12.78 -2.86 0.42
CA GLN A 12 12.40 -3.74 -0.68
C GLN A 12 11.00 -4.33 -0.49
N VAL A 13 10.69 -4.83 0.71
CA VAL A 13 9.35 -5.35 1.04
C VAL A 13 8.31 -4.25 0.85
N ARG A 14 8.53 -3.07 1.44
CA ARG A 14 7.61 -1.93 1.32
C ARG A 14 7.36 -1.55 -0.14
N ARG A 15 8.40 -1.48 -0.99
CA ARG A 15 8.22 -1.21 -2.43
C ARG A 15 7.31 -2.24 -3.11
N GLY A 16 7.41 -3.51 -2.73
CA GLY A 16 6.58 -4.59 -3.27
C GLY A 16 5.11 -4.52 -2.86
N ILE A 17 4.81 -4.04 -1.64
CA ILE A 17 3.44 -4.07 -1.09
C ILE A 17 2.74 -2.72 -1.03
N LEU A 18 3.45 -1.61 -1.24
CA LEU A 18 2.89 -0.27 -1.01
C LEU A 18 1.67 0.03 -1.89
N GLU A 19 1.69 -0.39 -3.14
CA GLU A 19 0.54 -0.25 -4.04
C GLU A 19 -0.70 -0.96 -3.47
N PHE A 20 -0.52 -2.19 -3.00
CA PHE A 20 -1.59 -2.96 -2.37
C PHE A 20 -2.14 -2.26 -1.12
N CYS A 21 -1.26 -1.73 -0.26
CA CYS A 21 -1.67 -0.97 0.92
C CYS A 21 -2.50 0.28 0.55
N ILE A 22 -2.13 1.01 -0.50
CA ILE A 22 -2.88 2.17 -0.97
C ILE A 22 -4.26 1.76 -1.49
N LEU A 23 -4.35 0.68 -2.29
CA LEU A 23 -5.62 0.16 -2.78
C LEU A 23 -6.56 -0.21 -1.61
N LEU A 24 -6.05 -0.90 -0.60
CA LEU A 24 -6.81 -1.25 0.61
C LEU A 24 -7.33 0.00 1.34
N LEU A 25 -6.48 1.01 1.55
CA LEU A 25 -6.87 2.23 2.26
C LEU A 25 -7.95 3.03 1.52
N ILE A 26 -7.87 3.09 0.19
CA ILE A 26 -8.85 3.79 -0.66
C ILE A 26 -10.14 2.97 -0.82
N SER A 27 -10.08 1.64 -0.73
CA SER A 27 -11.25 0.77 -0.91
C SER A 27 -12.38 1.05 0.09
N GLY A 28 -12.03 1.48 1.31
CA GLY A 28 -13.01 1.78 2.35
C GLY A 28 -13.71 3.12 2.15
N ASN A 29 -13.01 4.14 1.65
CA ASN A 29 -13.52 5.48 1.34
C ASN A 29 -12.52 6.22 0.45
N PRO A 30 -12.96 7.15 -0.43
CA PRO A 30 -12.04 8.02 -1.14
C PRO A 30 -11.14 8.81 -0.19
N ARG A 31 -9.85 8.94 -0.51
CA ARG A 31 -8.86 9.64 0.33
C ARG A 31 -8.01 10.61 -0.47
N TYR A 32 -7.47 11.63 0.18
CA TYR A 32 -6.51 12.55 -0.42
C TYR A 32 -5.07 12.21 -0.02
N GLY A 33 -4.09 12.76 -0.76
CA GLY A 33 -2.68 12.35 -0.66
C GLY A 33 -2.10 12.43 0.76
N TYR A 34 -2.27 13.57 1.44
CA TYR A 34 -1.76 13.73 2.80
C TYR A 34 -2.35 12.72 3.79
N GLU A 35 -3.65 12.45 3.71
CA GLU A 35 -4.31 11.45 4.55
C GLU A 35 -3.72 10.04 4.37
N LEU A 36 -3.41 9.65 3.13
CA LEU A 36 -2.78 8.36 2.84
C LEU A 36 -1.38 8.26 3.48
N VAL A 37 -0.57 9.32 3.39
CA VAL A 37 0.73 9.37 4.08
C VAL A 37 0.55 9.24 5.59
N THR A 38 -0.36 10.01 6.17
CA THR A 38 -0.63 9.97 7.61
C THR A 38 -1.09 8.59 8.07
N LEU A 39 -1.94 7.91 7.29
CA LEU A 39 -2.41 6.57 7.62
C LEU A 39 -1.29 5.54 7.52
N LEU A 40 -0.54 5.50 6.42
CA LEU A 40 0.56 4.55 6.23
C LEU A 40 1.63 4.69 7.32
N ASN A 41 1.92 5.92 7.75
CA ASN A 41 2.90 6.19 8.81
C ASN A 41 2.47 5.71 10.20
N LYS A 42 1.22 5.23 10.39
CA LYS A 42 0.79 4.61 11.66
C LYS A 42 1.35 3.20 11.85
N TRP A 43 1.77 2.54 10.77
CA TRP A 43 2.25 1.17 10.80
C TRP A 43 3.68 1.11 10.25
N GLU A 44 4.68 1.16 11.13
CA GLU A 44 6.03 0.77 10.73
C GLU A 44 6.02 -0.72 10.35
N PRO A 45 6.64 -1.15 9.21
CA PRO A 45 7.62 -0.46 8.37
C PRO A 45 7.07 0.22 7.10
N LEU A 46 5.76 0.53 7.03
CA LEU A 46 5.10 1.09 5.84
C LEU A 46 5.22 2.61 5.70
N ALA A 47 5.91 3.29 6.61
CA ALA A 47 6.04 4.74 6.58
C ALA A 47 6.66 5.23 5.26
N ILE A 48 6.08 6.30 4.71
CA ILE A 48 6.50 6.91 3.44
C ILE A 48 6.44 8.44 3.49
N THR A 49 7.05 9.05 2.48
CA THR A 49 6.94 10.49 2.21
C THR A 49 5.99 10.76 1.05
N GLU A 50 5.54 12.01 0.92
CA GLU A 50 4.80 12.48 -0.26
C GLU A 50 5.57 12.26 -1.57
N GLY A 51 6.91 12.40 -1.53
CA GLY A 51 7.77 12.13 -2.68
C GLY A 51 7.75 10.68 -3.15
N THR A 52 7.35 9.75 -2.28
CA THR A 52 7.12 8.33 -2.65
C THR A 52 5.68 8.13 -3.11
N LEU A 53 4.71 8.73 -2.40
CA LEU A 53 3.29 8.54 -2.66
C LEU A 53 2.86 9.08 -4.04
N TYR A 54 3.17 10.34 -4.34
CA TYR A 54 2.59 11.00 -5.52
C TYR A 54 3.03 10.39 -6.87
N PRO A 55 4.30 9.99 -7.07
CA PRO A 55 4.68 9.25 -8.27
C PRO A 55 3.91 7.94 -8.43
N LEU A 56 3.67 7.22 -7.32
CA LEU A 56 2.91 5.97 -7.33
C LEU A 56 1.43 6.21 -7.66
N LEU A 57 0.78 7.20 -7.04
CA LEU A 57 -0.59 7.58 -7.37
C LEU A 57 -0.73 7.99 -8.86
N ARG A 58 0.24 8.73 -9.41
CA ARG A 58 0.26 9.06 -10.85
C ARG A 58 0.34 7.83 -11.73
N ARG A 59 1.15 6.83 -11.36
CA ARG A 59 1.22 5.55 -12.06
C ARG A 59 -0.12 4.81 -11.98
N MET A 60 -0.69 4.66 -10.80
CA MET A 60 -1.95 3.93 -10.60
C MET A 60 -3.14 4.59 -11.32
N LEU A 61 -3.15 5.93 -11.45
CA LEU A 61 -4.10 6.65 -12.32
C LEU A 61 -3.89 6.30 -13.80
N LYS A 62 -2.63 6.30 -14.27
CA LYS A 62 -2.28 5.95 -15.65
C LYS A 62 -2.67 4.50 -15.99
N GLU A 63 -2.54 3.60 -15.02
CA GLU A 63 -2.92 2.18 -15.13
C GLU A 63 -4.42 1.95 -14.92
N ASN A 64 -5.20 3.02 -14.73
CA ASN A 64 -6.66 2.97 -14.54
C ASN A 64 -7.10 2.16 -13.30
N TYR A 65 -6.26 2.04 -12.27
CA TYR A 65 -6.64 1.45 -10.99
C TYR A 65 -7.32 2.47 -10.08
N LEU A 66 -6.93 3.73 -10.21
CA LEU A 66 -7.52 4.85 -9.51
C LEU A 66 -8.19 5.80 -10.49
N GLU A 67 -9.18 6.52 -10.00
CA GLU A 67 -9.65 7.78 -10.57
C GLU A 67 -9.47 8.89 -9.53
N SER A 68 -9.61 10.14 -9.95
CA SER A 68 -9.45 11.28 -9.03
C SER A 68 -10.47 12.37 -9.29
N PHE A 69 -10.90 13.02 -8.22
CA PHE A 69 -11.83 14.14 -8.26
C PHE A 69 -11.42 15.21 -7.25
N TRP A 70 -11.86 16.44 -7.47
CA TRP A 70 -11.66 17.52 -6.52
C TRP A 70 -12.87 17.61 -5.60
N GLN A 71 -12.62 17.81 -4.32
CA GLN A 71 -13.65 18.04 -3.32
C GLN A 71 -13.25 19.24 -2.46
N GLU A 72 -14.23 20.05 -2.09
CA GLU A 72 -14.02 21.14 -1.14
C GLU A 72 -13.55 20.59 0.21
N SER A 73 -12.64 21.32 0.83
CA SER A 73 -12.15 21.01 2.16
C SER A 73 -12.98 21.75 3.20
N GLU A 74 -13.19 21.17 4.38
CA GLU A 74 -13.81 21.89 5.51
C GLU A 74 -13.07 23.20 5.85
N SER A 75 -11.76 23.24 5.60
CA SER A 75 -10.96 24.46 5.62
C SER A 75 -9.84 24.40 4.59
N GLY A 76 -9.55 25.56 3.99
CA GLY A 76 -8.46 25.72 3.01
C GLY A 76 -8.86 25.36 1.56
N PRO A 77 -7.88 25.21 0.66
CA PRO A 77 -8.14 24.95 -0.76
C PRO A 77 -8.78 23.57 -0.98
N PRO A 78 -9.47 23.36 -2.11
CA PRO A 78 -9.95 22.04 -2.52
C PRO A 78 -8.83 21.00 -2.51
N ARG A 79 -9.17 19.78 -2.11
CA ARG A 79 -8.25 18.63 -2.10
C ARG A 79 -8.58 17.69 -3.24
N LYS A 80 -7.53 17.10 -3.80
CA LYS A 80 -7.66 16.03 -4.79
C LYS A 80 -7.80 14.69 -4.07
N TYR A 81 -8.97 14.07 -4.22
CA TYR A 81 -9.28 12.74 -3.69
C TYR A 81 -9.08 11.68 -4.77
N TYR A 82 -8.87 10.46 -4.31
CA TYR A 82 -8.69 9.27 -5.13
C TYR A 82 -9.70 8.21 -4.72
N SER A 83 -10.34 7.57 -5.70
CA SER A 83 -11.21 6.40 -5.53
C SER A 83 -10.75 5.25 -6.41
N LEU A 84 -11.14 4.03 -6.07
CA LEU A 84 -10.87 2.87 -6.92
C LEU A 84 -11.80 2.88 -8.13
N THR A 85 -11.25 2.56 -9.30
CA THR A 85 -12.06 2.14 -10.45
C THR A 85 -12.52 0.69 -10.26
N ASP A 86 -13.32 0.16 -11.19
CA ASP A 86 -13.62 -1.27 -11.22
C ASP A 86 -12.38 -2.15 -11.42
N ALA A 87 -11.40 -1.67 -12.21
CA ALA A 87 -10.15 -2.39 -12.41
C ALA A 87 -9.31 -2.39 -11.12
N GLY A 88 -9.23 -1.25 -10.41
CA GLY A 88 -8.56 -1.17 -9.12
C GLY A 88 -9.20 -2.04 -8.04
N ARG A 89 -10.55 -2.12 -8.01
CA ARG A 89 -11.28 -3.03 -7.11
C ARG A 89 -10.94 -4.49 -7.38
N ARG A 90 -10.97 -4.92 -8.65
CA ARG A 90 -10.60 -6.31 -9.02
C ARG A 90 -9.16 -6.62 -8.61
N LEU A 91 -8.22 -5.74 -8.96
CA LEU A 91 -6.81 -5.91 -8.59
C LEU A 91 -6.63 -6.00 -7.08
N MET A 92 -7.30 -5.15 -6.30
CA MET A 92 -7.24 -5.17 -4.83
C MET A 92 -7.75 -6.51 -4.27
N HIS A 93 -8.84 -7.06 -4.81
CA HIS A 93 -9.36 -8.35 -4.39
C HIS A 93 -8.40 -9.50 -4.73
N ASP A 94 -7.85 -9.51 -5.95
CA ASP A 94 -6.88 -10.51 -6.38
C ASP A 94 -5.61 -10.46 -5.52
N MET A 95 -5.07 -9.27 -5.27
CA MET A 95 -3.92 -9.06 -4.39
C MET A 95 -4.21 -9.49 -2.95
N SER A 96 -5.42 -9.24 -2.44
CA SER A 96 -5.82 -9.67 -1.10
C SER A 96 -5.85 -11.20 -0.95
N ALA A 97 -6.39 -11.88 -1.96
CA ALA A 97 -6.44 -13.35 -1.98
C ALA A 97 -5.03 -13.95 -2.05
N GLU A 98 -4.16 -13.43 -2.91
CA GLU A 98 -2.78 -13.89 -3.03
C GLU A 98 -1.94 -13.56 -1.79
N TRP A 99 -2.09 -12.37 -1.21
CA TRP A 99 -1.41 -11.99 0.02
C TRP A 99 -1.75 -12.94 1.17
N GLY A 100 -3.02 -13.34 1.31
CA GLY A 100 -3.44 -14.33 2.29
C GLY A 100 -2.70 -15.65 2.15
N LYS A 101 -2.49 -16.13 0.90
CA LYS A 101 -1.72 -17.35 0.61
C LYS A 101 -0.24 -17.18 0.94
N PHE A 102 0.37 -16.06 0.56
CA PHE A 102 1.78 -15.78 0.88
C PHE A 102 2.03 -15.72 2.38
N ALA A 103 1.20 -14.97 3.11
CA ALA A 103 1.30 -14.83 4.55
C ALA A 103 1.15 -16.19 5.26
N ALA A 104 0.17 -17.00 4.83
CA ALA A 104 0.00 -18.34 5.36
C ALA A 104 1.22 -19.23 5.09
N ALA A 105 1.74 -19.25 3.86
CA ALA A 105 2.92 -20.05 3.50
C ALA A 105 4.17 -19.64 4.32
N ILE A 106 4.43 -18.34 4.47
CA ILE A 106 5.54 -17.83 5.29
C ILE A 106 5.37 -18.26 6.75
N HIS A 107 4.16 -18.14 7.29
CA HIS A 107 3.86 -18.56 8.66
C HIS A 107 4.12 -20.07 8.87
N GLN A 108 3.69 -20.92 7.92
CA GLN A 108 3.98 -22.35 7.98
C GLN A 108 5.49 -22.66 7.93
N ILE A 109 6.25 -21.94 7.09
CA ILE A 109 7.72 -22.10 7.04
C ILE A 109 8.37 -21.69 8.36
N GLN A 110 7.88 -20.63 9.02
CA GLN A 110 8.38 -20.20 10.32
C GLN A 110 8.14 -21.26 11.41
N LEU A 111 6.98 -21.92 11.39
CA LEU A 111 6.64 -22.99 12.32
C LEU A 111 7.45 -24.27 12.05
N HIS A 112 7.64 -24.64 10.78
CA HIS A 112 8.42 -25.83 10.41
C HIS A 112 9.87 -25.77 10.92
N ARG A 113 10.47 -24.58 10.99
CA ARG A 113 11.81 -24.38 11.58
C ARG A 113 11.88 -24.67 13.08
N GLY A 114 10.75 -24.84 13.76
CA GLY A 114 10.65 -25.16 15.19
C GLY A 114 10.57 -26.66 15.51
N ASP A 115 10.34 -27.53 14.50
CA ASP A 115 10.06 -28.96 14.72
C ASP A 115 11.28 -29.88 14.45
N GLU A 116 12.41 -29.33 14.02
CA GLU A 116 13.68 -30.06 13.81
C GLU A 116 14.70 -29.87 14.96
N ALA A 117 14.26 -29.39 16.14
CA ALA A 117 15.09 -29.24 17.34
C ALA A 117 14.80 -30.30 18.41
#